data_AF-A0A955BPC4-F1
#
_entry.id   AF-A0A955BPC4-F1
#
_cell.length_a   1.000
_cell.length_b   1.000
_cell.length_c   1.000
_cell.angle_alpha   90.00
_cell.angle_beta   90.00
_cell.angle_gamma   90.00
#
_symmetry.space_group_name_H-M   'P 1'
#
loop_
_entity.id
_entity.type
_entity.pdbx_description
1 polymer ?
#
loop_
_entity_poly.entity_id
_entity_poly.type
_entity_poly.pdbx_seq_one_letter_code
_entity_poly.pdbx_strand_id
1 'polypeptide(L)'
;MSVENLHARVTEYRKHLVLEILAEKSVYDQVRTSKDDIGVIGQIVIGSKEFVGISPEAYALLETVKPGRDNMGDLDWFKVDDGRYCFAWFGSPYRVVDPHHPDFEAAANFAVHPGEFVSVPNDVPDEAKEVIDADLDTTNQSVY
;
A
#
# COMPACT_ATOMS: atom_id res chain seq x y z
N MET A 1 15.65 -1.52 -13.05
CA MET A 1 16.09 -1.37 -11.65
C MET A 1 15.93 -2.72 -10.98
N SER A 2 16.91 -3.18 -10.20
CA SER A 2 16.74 -4.37 -9.37
C SER A 2 15.76 -4.06 -8.23
N VAL A 3 14.99 -5.06 -7.82
CA VAL A 3 14.01 -5.00 -6.70
C VAL A 3 14.66 -4.57 -5.37
N GLU A 4 15.99 -4.67 -5.27
CA GLU A 4 16.79 -4.41 -4.08
C GLU A 4 16.76 -2.96 -3.57
N ASN A 5 16.29 -1.99 -4.35
CA ASN A 5 16.23 -0.58 -3.96
C ASN A 5 14.83 -0.10 -3.53
N LEU A 6 13.84 -0.98 -3.48
CA LEU A 6 12.47 -0.59 -3.12
C LEU A 6 12.33 -0.36 -1.61
N HIS A 7 11.57 0.66 -1.23
CA HIS A 7 11.19 0.93 0.17
C HIS A 7 9.80 0.40 0.51
N ALA A 8 8.94 0.23 -0.49
CA ALA A 8 7.64 -0.38 -0.33
C ALA A 8 7.30 -1.33 -1.48
N ARG A 9 6.48 -2.32 -1.17
CA ARG A 9 5.89 -3.23 -2.15
C ARG A 9 4.39 -3.35 -1.91
N VAL A 10 3.64 -3.36 -3.01
CA VAL A 10 2.21 -3.61 -3.03
C VAL A 10 1.92 -4.79 -3.94
N THR A 11 1.31 -5.83 -3.37
CA THR A 11 0.86 -7.03 -4.10
C THR A 11 -0.62 -7.28 -3.85
N GLU A 12 -1.21 -8.22 -4.58
CA GLU A 12 -2.63 -8.55 -4.47
C GLU A 12 -2.82 -10.06 -4.32
N TYR A 13 -3.74 -10.44 -3.43
CA TYR A 13 -4.22 -11.81 -3.33
C TYR A 13 -5.70 -11.83 -2.95
N ARG A 14 -6.51 -12.54 -3.74
CA ARG A 14 -7.96 -12.71 -3.53
C ARG A 14 -8.69 -11.39 -3.23
N LYS A 15 -8.45 -10.39 -4.07
CA LYS A 15 -8.96 -9.02 -4.01
C LYS A 15 -8.58 -8.22 -2.76
N HIS A 16 -7.58 -8.66 -2.03
CA HIS A 16 -6.97 -7.89 -0.94
C HIS A 16 -5.64 -7.32 -1.40
N LEU A 17 -5.38 -6.07 -1.02
CA LEU A 17 -4.05 -5.47 -1.18
C LEU A 17 -3.18 -5.88 0.00
N VAL A 18 -1.92 -6.21 -0.30
CA VAL A 18 -0.88 -6.45 0.69
C VAL A 18 0.15 -5.34 0.56
N LEU A 19 0.21 -4.47 1.57
CA LEU A 19 1.09 -3.31 1.67
C LEU A 19 2.27 -3.66 2.58
N GLU A 20 3.49 -3.52 2.07
CA GLU A 20 4.71 -3.88 2.80
C GLU A 20 5.72 -2.72 2.75
N ILE A 21 6.22 -2.30 3.91
CA ILE A 21 7.46 -1.53 4.01
C ILE A 21 8.65 -2.49 4.08
N LEU A 22 9.52 -2.36 3.08
CA LEU A 22 10.77 -3.10 2.95
C LEU A 22 11.92 -2.38 3.66
N ALA A 23 11.84 -1.07 3.84
CA ALA A 23 12.83 -0.30 4.59
C ALA A 23 12.79 -0.68 6.09
N GLU A 24 13.95 -0.92 6.69
CA GLU A 24 14.05 -1.22 8.13
C GLU A 24 14.10 0.02 9.01
N LYS A 25 14.42 1.17 8.42
CA LYS A 25 14.54 2.45 9.10
C LYS A 25 14.14 3.58 8.16
N SER A 26 13.71 4.69 8.74
CA SER A 26 13.43 5.92 8.03
C SER A 26 14.73 6.45 7.40
N VAL A 27 14.62 6.88 6.15
CA VAL A 27 15.70 7.51 5.39
C VAL A 27 15.21 8.86 4.94
N TYR A 28 15.96 9.90 5.34
CA TYR A 28 15.61 11.27 5.02
C TYR A 28 15.33 11.41 3.52
N ASP A 29 14.19 12.02 3.20
CA ASP A 29 13.74 12.31 1.84
C ASP A 29 13.45 11.09 0.94
N GLN A 30 13.30 9.89 1.51
CA GLN A 30 12.98 8.68 0.75
C GLN A 30 11.87 7.85 1.40
N VAL A 31 11.94 7.63 2.70
CA VAL A 31 10.95 6.83 3.42
C VAL A 31 10.86 7.28 4.87
N ARG A 32 9.63 7.38 5.36
CA ARG A 32 9.32 7.57 6.76
C ARG A 32 8.44 6.41 7.20
N THR A 33 8.89 5.67 8.20
CA THR A 33 8.20 4.45 8.64
C THR A 33 8.03 4.43 10.15
N SER A 34 6.94 3.82 10.60
CA SER A 34 6.68 3.61 12.02
C SER A 34 7.54 2.48 12.64
N LYS A 35 8.39 1.79 11.86
CA LYS A 35 9.31 0.75 12.39
C LYS A 35 10.35 1.35 13.36
N ASP A 36 10.83 2.56 13.08
CA ASP A 36 11.90 3.23 13.85
C ASP A 36 11.52 4.62 14.40
N ASP A 37 10.37 5.17 14.01
CA ASP A 37 9.83 6.43 14.55
C ASP A 37 8.41 6.22 15.11
N ILE A 38 8.32 6.09 16.45
CA ILE A 38 7.05 5.92 17.17
C ILE A 38 6.09 7.13 17.05
N GLY A 39 6.58 8.27 16.54
CA GLY A 39 5.75 9.45 16.29
C GLY A 39 4.97 9.40 14.99
N VAL A 40 5.18 8.38 14.14
CA VAL A 40 4.56 8.25 12.82
C VAL A 40 3.44 7.21 12.89
N ILE A 41 2.23 7.65 12.55
CA ILE A 41 1.01 6.81 12.58
C ILE A 41 0.82 5.95 11.32
N GLY A 42 1.79 5.97 10.41
CA GLY A 42 1.68 5.34 9.09
C GLY A 42 3.03 5.26 8.40
N GLN A 43 2.99 5.05 7.09
CA GLN A 43 4.15 4.88 6.24
C GLN A 43 4.08 5.85 5.08
N ILE A 44 5.21 6.48 4.73
CA ILE A 44 5.32 7.43 3.63
C ILE A 44 6.57 7.09 2.83
N VAL A 45 6.41 6.79 1.54
CA VAL A 45 7.52 6.63 0.61
C VAL A 45 7.53 7.83 -0.34
N ILE A 46 8.64 8.56 -0.34
CA ILE A 46 8.87 9.79 -1.12
C ILE A 46 9.64 9.41 -2.38
N GLY A 47 9.07 9.65 -3.56
CA GLY A 47 9.65 9.21 -4.83
C GLY A 47 9.14 7.83 -5.26
N SER A 48 7.82 7.67 -5.38
CA SER A 48 7.17 6.39 -5.67
C SER A 48 7.70 5.71 -6.93
N LYS A 49 8.08 6.48 -7.95
CA LYS A 49 8.66 6.01 -9.21
C LYS A 49 9.91 5.16 -9.05
N GLU A 50 10.70 5.43 -8.01
CA GLU A 50 11.96 4.76 -7.76
C GLU A 50 11.83 3.71 -6.65
N PHE A 51 10.96 3.97 -5.66
CA PHE A 51 10.98 3.24 -4.39
C PHE A 51 9.73 2.43 -4.09
N VAL A 52 8.67 2.51 -4.91
CA VAL A 52 7.43 1.75 -4.71
C VAL A 52 7.30 0.71 -5.81
N GLY A 53 7.32 -0.57 -5.42
CA GLY A 53 7.01 -1.68 -6.29
C GLY A 53 5.51 -2.00 -6.26
N ILE A 54 4.85 -2.10 -7.41
CA ILE A 54 3.45 -2.51 -7.49
C ILE A 54 3.30 -3.64 -8.51
N SER A 55 2.66 -4.74 -8.13
CA SER A 55 2.32 -5.81 -9.07
C SER A 55 1.20 -5.39 -10.02
N PRO A 56 1.10 -5.97 -11.24
CA PRO A 56 0.02 -5.67 -12.16
C PRO A 56 -1.38 -5.89 -11.56
N GLU A 57 -1.54 -6.91 -10.73
CA GLU A 57 -2.79 -7.28 -10.04
C GLU A 57 -3.14 -6.24 -8.97
N ALA A 58 -2.16 -5.83 -8.17
CA ALA A 58 -2.33 -4.75 -7.21
C ALA A 58 -2.66 -3.43 -7.88
N TYR A 59 -2.00 -3.10 -8.99
CA TYR A 59 -2.30 -1.91 -9.78
C TYR A 59 -3.77 -1.91 -10.23
N ALA A 60 -4.25 -3.01 -10.82
CA ALA A 60 -5.63 -3.12 -11.28
C ALA A 60 -6.64 -3.01 -10.12
N LEU A 61 -6.29 -3.49 -8.93
CA LEU A 61 -7.13 -3.39 -7.74
C LEU A 61 -7.10 -1.97 -7.13
N LEU A 62 -5.94 -1.30 -7.13
CA LEU A 62 -5.81 0.09 -6.68
C LEU A 62 -6.68 1.05 -7.50
N GLU A 63 -6.87 0.76 -8.80
CA GLU A 63 -7.76 1.53 -9.68
C GLU A 63 -9.24 1.47 -9.26
N THR A 64 -9.64 0.50 -8.42
CA THR A 64 -11.02 0.36 -7.92
C THR A 64 -11.23 0.92 -6.52
N VAL A 65 -10.16 1.39 -5.86
CA VAL A 65 -10.23 1.96 -4.51
C VAL A 65 -11.10 3.21 -4.53
N LYS A 66 -12.06 3.28 -3.62
CA LYS A 66 -12.96 4.41 -3.48
C LYS A 66 -12.20 5.61 -2.87
N PRO A 67 -12.20 6.78 -3.54
CA PRO A 67 -11.75 8.02 -2.92
C PRO A 67 -12.70 8.44 -1.80
N GLY A 68 -12.13 8.83 -0.66
CA GLY A 68 -12.84 9.37 0.49
C GLY A 68 -13.20 10.85 0.31
N ARG A 69 -13.63 11.48 1.40
CA ARG A 69 -13.99 12.91 1.41
C ARG A 69 -12.85 13.82 1.89
N ASP A 70 -11.96 13.27 2.71
CA ASP A 70 -10.89 14.01 3.34
C ASP A 70 -9.63 14.03 2.47
N ASN A 71 -8.77 15.03 2.70
CA ASN A 71 -7.49 15.16 1.99
C ASN A 71 -6.48 14.07 2.36
N MET A 72 -6.83 13.18 3.27
CA MET A 72 -5.99 12.17 3.86
C MET A 72 -6.88 10.95 4.10
N GLY A 73 -6.43 9.77 3.68
CA GLY A 73 -7.20 8.53 3.79
C GLY A 73 -6.34 7.40 4.34
N ASP A 74 -6.90 6.20 4.37
CA ASP A 74 -6.12 4.99 4.66
C ASP A 74 -4.98 4.78 3.67
N LEU A 75 -5.17 5.27 2.45
CA LEU A 75 -4.24 5.22 1.35
C LEU A 75 -4.14 6.58 0.66
N ASP A 76 -2.91 6.98 0.37
CA ASP A 76 -2.58 8.30 -0.12
C ASP A 76 -1.55 8.20 -1.25
N TRP A 77 -1.81 8.91 -2.36
CA TRP A 77 -0.86 9.08 -3.45
C TRP A 77 -0.90 10.53 -3.90
N PHE A 78 0.11 11.31 -3.53
CA PHE A 78 0.12 12.75 -3.69
C PHE A 78 1.46 13.25 -4.20
N LYS A 79 1.46 14.45 -4.77
CA LYS A 79 2.67 15.10 -5.30
C LYS A 79 3.21 16.10 -4.29
N VAL A 80 4.52 16.10 -4.05
CA VAL A 80 5.20 17.12 -3.22
C VAL A 80 5.76 18.25 -4.08
N ASP A 81 6.18 19.35 -3.45
CA ASP A 81 6.58 20.60 -4.12
C ASP A 81 7.74 20.44 -5.12
N ASP A 82 8.64 19.48 -4.91
CA ASP A 82 9.73 19.18 -5.83
C ASP A 82 9.31 18.37 -7.07
N GLY A 83 8.03 18.01 -7.13
CA GLY A 83 7.41 17.32 -8.24
C GLY A 83 7.46 15.79 -8.18
N ARG A 84 8.02 15.19 -7.13
CA ARG A 84 7.94 13.74 -6.90
C ARG A 84 6.56 13.35 -6.38
N TYR A 85 6.15 12.12 -6.70
CA TYR A 85 5.00 11.49 -6.08
C TYR A 85 5.41 10.74 -4.81
N CYS A 86 4.55 10.79 -3.81
CA CYS A 86 4.63 10.06 -2.57
C CYS A 86 3.50 9.02 -2.53
N PHE A 87 3.79 7.84 -1.99
CA PHE A 87 2.80 6.82 -1.69
C PHE A 87 2.80 6.58 -0.19
N ALA A 88 1.62 6.59 0.43
CA ALA A 88 1.49 6.53 1.87
C ALA A 88 0.26 5.73 2.29
N TRP A 89 0.31 5.17 3.50
CA TRP A 89 -0.83 4.54 4.13
C TRP A 89 -0.79 4.67 5.65
N PHE A 90 -1.94 4.61 6.30
CA PHE A 90 -2.02 4.55 7.76
C PHE A 90 -1.83 3.16 8.31
N GLY A 91 -1.31 3.11 9.53
CA GLY A 91 -1.16 1.89 10.31
C GLY A 91 0.16 1.19 10.07
N SER A 92 0.12 -0.13 10.17
CA SER A 92 1.30 -0.99 10.27
C SER A 92 2.19 -0.95 9.02
N PRO A 93 3.52 -1.12 9.18
CA PRO A 93 4.47 -1.34 8.06
C PRO A 93 4.10 -2.54 7.19
N TYR A 94 3.35 -3.51 7.73
CA TYR A 94 2.75 -4.62 7.00
C TYR A 94 1.24 -4.57 7.20
N ARG A 95 0.47 -4.41 6.12
CA ARG A 95 -0.99 -4.26 6.18
C ARG A 95 -1.65 -5.05 5.05
N VAL A 96 -2.59 -5.91 5.42
CA VAL A 96 -3.53 -6.55 4.49
C VAL A 96 -4.83 -5.77 4.54
N VAL A 97 -5.38 -5.37 3.40
CA VAL A 97 -6.63 -4.60 3.33
C VAL A 97 -7.55 -5.12 2.24
N ASP A 98 -8.85 -5.17 2.54
CA ASP A 98 -9.89 -5.21 1.52
C ASP A 98 -10.19 -3.76 1.07
N PRO A 99 -9.81 -3.37 -0.16
CA PRO A 99 -10.05 -2.02 -0.66
C PRO A 99 -11.53 -1.69 -0.88
N HIS A 100 -12.43 -2.67 -0.78
CA HIS A 100 -13.87 -2.48 -0.86
C HIS A 100 -14.57 -2.51 0.50
N HIS A 101 -13.82 -2.66 1.59
CA HIS A 101 -14.38 -2.57 2.94
C HIS A 101 -14.99 -1.18 3.17
N PRO A 102 -16.20 -1.05 3.76
CA PRO A 102 -16.88 0.25 3.89
C PRO A 102 -16.09 1.33 4.64
N ASP A 103 -15.24 0.91 5.58
CA ASP A 103 -14.41 1.80 6.41
C ASP A 103 -13.02 2.07 5.82
N PHE A 104 -12.69 1.50 4.65
CA PHE A 104 -11.43 1.76 3.96
C PHE A 104 -11.65 2.80 2.86
N GLU A 105 -11.02 3.96 2.99
CA GLU A 105 -11.12 5.02 1.99
C GLU A 105 -9.73 5.58 1.66
N ALA A 106 -9.46 5.79 0.38
CA ALA A 106 -8.28 6.57 -0.01
C ALA A 106 -8.52 8.08 0.20
N ALA A 107 -7.49 8.91 0.08
CA ALA A 107 -7.70 10.35 0.08
C ALA A 107 -8.59 10.82 -1.08
N ALA A 108 -9.24 11.98 -0.90
CA ALA A 108 -10.22 12.52 -1.85
C ALA A 108 -9.67 12.72 -3.28
N ASN A 109 -8.38 13.02 -3.40
CA ASN A 109 -7.71 13.21 -4.68
C ASN A 109 -6.84 12.01 -5.08
N PHE A 110 -7.05 10.85 -4.45
CA PHE A 110 -6.29 9.65 -4.76
C PHE A 110 -6.48 9.26 -6.23
N ALA A 111 -5.36 9.07 -6.91
CA ALA A 111 -5.31 8.55 -8.26
C ALA A 111 -4.10 7.62 -8.40
N VAL A 112 -4.28 6.55 -9.16
CA VAL A 112 -3.16 5.71 -9.56
C VAL A 112 -2.44 6.40 -10.71
N HIS A 113 -1.11 6.48 -10.64
CA HIS A 113 -0.28 7.20 -11.61
C HIS A 113 0.58 6.22 -12.43
N PRO A 114 0.16 5.85 -13.66
CA PRO A 114 0.95 5.00 -14.54
C PRO A 114 2.35 5.57 -14.76
N GLY A 115 3.38 4.75 -14.54
CA GLY A 115 4.79 5.14 -14.71
C GLY A 115 5.41 5.87 -13.51
N GLU A 116 4.66 6.06 -12.42
CA GLU A 116 5.13 6.61 -11.14
C GLU A 116 5.34 5.53 -10.07
N PHE A 117 5.60 4.28 -10.51
CA PHE A 117 5.99 3.14 -9.68
C PHE A 117 6.83 2.15 -10.51
N VAL A 118 7.52 1.23 -9.82
CA VAL A 118 8.24 0.12 -10.43
C VAL A 118 7.32 -1.10 -10.52
N SER A 119 7.13 -1.66 -11.71
CA SER A 119 6.38 -2.92 -11.84
C SER A 119 7.20 -4.09 -11.27
N VAL A 120 6.61 -4.88 -10.38
CA VAL A 120 7.23 -6.06 -9.76
C VAL A 120 6.35 -7.30 -9.94
N PRO A 121 6.89 -8.52 -9.78
CA PRO A 121 6.08 -9.73 -9.73
C PRO A 121 5.10 -9.73 -8.55
N ASN A 122 3.97 -10.44 -8.69
CA ASN A 122 2.97 -10.60 -7.63
C ASN A 122 3.38 -11.67 -6.59
N ASP A 123 4.58 -11.52 -6.03
CA ASP A 123 5.14 -12.44 -5.04
C ASP A 123 4.60 -12.12 -3.64
N VAL A 124 3.33 -12.44 -3.43
CA VAL A 124 2.62 -12.22 -2.16
C VAL A 124 3.24 -13.10 -1.06
N PRO A 125 3.56 -12.55 0.13
CA PRO A 125 4.03 -13.33 1.28
C PRO A 125 3.02 -14.41 1.71
N ASP A 126 3.52 -15.58 2.11
CA ASP A 126 2.66 -16.70 2.48
C ASP A 126 1.82 -16.38 3.73
N GLU A 127 2.38 -15.62 4.67
CA GLU A 127 1.66 -15.16 5.86
C GLU A 127 0.47 -14.26 5.50
N ALA A 128 0.57 -13.45 4.43
CA ALA A 128 -0.57 -12.68 3.91
C ALA A 128 -1.67 -13.60 3.40
N LYS A 129 -1.29 -14.61 2.61
CA LYS A 129 -2.23 -15.56 2.01
C LYS A 129 -2.99 -16.31 3.09
N GLU A 130 -2.29 -16.79 4.12
CA GLU A 130 -2.89 -17.49 5.26
C GLU A 130 -3.91 -16.62 6.00
N VAL A 131 -3.59 -15.34 6.27
CA VAL A 131 -4.50 -14.40 6.93
C VAL A 131 -5.75 -14.15 6.07
N ILE A 132 -5.56 -13.91 4.77
CA ILE A 132 -6.66 -13.65 3.84
C ILE A 132 -7.56 -14.88 3.69
N ASP A 133 -6.96 -16.06 3.55
CA ASP A 133 -7.71 -17.30 3.40
C ASP A 133 -8.53 -17.63 4.68
N ALA A 134 -7.96 -17.40 5.87
CA ALA A 134 -8.68 -17.59 7.13
C ALA A 134 -9.86 -16.61 7.33
N ASP A 135 -9.71 -15.35 6.92
CA ASP A 135 -10.77 -14.34 7.01
C ASP A 135 -11.96 -14.67 6.09
N LEU A 136 -11.65 -15.09 4.86
CA LEU A 136 -12.66 -15.51 3.88
C LEU A 136 -13.41 -16.78 4.32
N ASP A 137 -12.71 -17.74 4.91
CA ASP A 137 -13.34 -18.97 5.44
C ASP A 137 -14.27 -18.68 6.62
N THR A 138 -13.89 -17.75 7.50
CA THR A 138 -14.71 -17.32 8.64
C THR A 138 -15.98 -16.59 8.17
N THR A 139 -15.84 -15.73 7.17
CA THR A 139 -16.97 -15.00 6.56
C THR A 139 -17.96 -15.98 5.93
N ASN A 140 -17.50 -17.02 5.24
CA ASN A 140 -18.36 -18.03 4.62
C ASN A 140 -19.09 -18.96 5.62
N GLN A 141 -18.54 -19.16 6.82
CA GLN A 141 -19.19 -19.95 7.87
C GLN A 141 -20.28 -19.20 8.61
N SER A 142 -20.25 -17.86 8.58
CA SER A 142 -21.20 -16.99 9.31
C SER A 142 -22.54 -16.77 8.59
N VAL A 143 -22.73 -17.38 7.41
CA VAL A 143 -23.92 -17.20 6.53
C VAL A 143 -24.88 -18.40 6.56
N TYR A 144 -24.74 -19.31 7.54
CA TYR A 144 -25.63 -20.47 7.71
C TYR A 144 -26.29 -20.52 9.08
#